data_AF-A0A0R0I0W2-F1
#
_entry.id   AF-A0A0R0I0W2-F1
#
_cell.length_a   1.000
_cell.length_b   1.000
_cell.length_c   1.000
_cell.angle_alpha   90.00
_cell.angle_beta   90.00
_cell.angle_gamma   90.00
#
_symmetry.space_group_name_H-M   'P 1'
#
loop_
_entity.id
_entity.type
_entity.pdbx_description
1 polymer ?
#
loop_
_entity_poly.entity_id
_entity_poly.type
_entity_poly.pdbx_seq_one_letter_code
_entity_poly.pdbx_strand_id
1 'polypeptide(L)'
;MPFRVRTATASRWWSLHTVFNTHCLCRNLYYSALSKRQFSGNCDDFLQWLERKAACSISSSLFIGNSSYGRSLFASKIIQTGDCILKVPYRVQITADNLLPEIRSLIGEEVGNIAKLATVILIEKKLGQGSEWYPYISCLPQQGELHNTVFWTESELEMIRPSSVYQETIDQKSQIEKDFLAIKHIFECSHQSFGDSTYKDFMHACTLVGSRAWGSTNGLALIPFADFLNHDGVSEAIVMSDDDKQCSEIIADRDYAPGEQVLIRYGKFSNATLMLDFGFTIPYNIYDQVQIQFDIPKHDPLRDMKLELLHQYFIPPPEDMKGLSHPVNSFSIKEVKSDSGKGKGLPQSLRALARVLSCTTSQEIDNLIAEAAQTDGRLARRPLQDISKEIQAHMMLLSLFIQLIEERSVAIMSLDSLSLCGRFSVRKLMAQDLLQGELRILKSASAWLENYCFSMT
;
A
#
# COMPACT_ATOMS: atom_id res chain seq x y z
N MET A 1 -42.54 1.13 24.86
CA MET A 1 -41.94 2.27 25.56
C MET A 1 -40.46 2.33 25.22
N PRO A 2 -39.94 3.47 24.73
CA PRO A 2 -38.73 3.50 23.91
C PRO A 2 -37.44 3.79 24.69
N PHE A 3 -36.35 3.45 24.00
CA PHE A 3 -34.95 3.78 24.22
C PHE A 3 -34.67 5.02 25.11
N ARG A 4 -34.00 4.79 26.24
CA ARG A 4 -33.25 5.82 26.97
C ARG A 4 -31.80 5.79 26.51
N VAL A 5 -31.47 6.63 25.53
CA VAL A 5 -30.08 7.03 25.27
C VAL A 5 -29.69 8.00 26.38
N ARG A 6 -28.79 7.57 27.27
CA ARG A 6 -28.19 8.44 28.27
C ARG A 6 -27.24 9.41 27.58
N THR A 7 -27.61 10.67 27.60
CA THR A 7 -26.72 11.82 27.45
C THR A 7 -25.71 11.82 28.60
N ALA A 8 -24.43 11.62 28.29
CA ALA A 8 -23.34 11.99 29.19
C ALA A 8 -22.71 13.26 28.63
N THR A 9 -22.87 14.31 29.42
CA THR A 9 -22.47 15.69 29.17
C THR A 9 -20.96 15.84 29.05
N ALA A 10 -20.59 16.61 28.03
CA ALA A 10 -19.38 17.41 27.87
C ALA A 10 -18.51 17.58 29.14
N SER A 11 -17.36 16.90 29.17
CA SER A 11 -16.18 17.41 29.85
C SER A 11 -15.28 18.09 28.81
N ARG A 12 -15.12 19.39 29.01
CA ARG A 12 -14.34 20.33 28.21
C ARG A 12 -12.85 20.00 28.33
N TRP A 13 -12.25 19.38 27.31
CA TRP A 13 -10.81 19.49 27.08
C TRP A 13 -10.62 20.30 25.79
N TRP A 14 -10.59 21.62 25.96
CA TRP A 14 -9.99 22.52 25.00
C TRP A 14 -8.46 22.44 25.11
N SER A 15 -7.82 22.72 23.97
CA SER A 15 -6.41 23.09 23.78
C SER A 15 -5.34 21.99 23.89
N LEU A 16 -5.22 21.21 22.81
CA LEU A 16 -3.95 21.11 22.06
C LEU A 16 -4.25 21.24 20.56
N HIS A 17 -4.83 22.39 20.20
CA HIS A 17 -4.80 22.87 18.82
C HIS A 17 -3.41 23.47 18.55
N THR A 18 -2.82 23.08 17.42
CA THR A 18 -1.92 23.93 16.62
C THR A 18 -0.46 24.08 17.07
N VAL A 19 0.31 22.98 17.15
CA VAL A 19 1.79 23.06 17.04
C VAL A 19 2.40 22.09 16.01
N PHE A 20 1.71 21.06 15.53
CA PHE A 20 2.23 20.24 14.43
C PHE A 20 1.58 20.60 13.09
N ASN A 21 2.03 21.70 12.47
CA ASN A 21 1.91 21.87 11.01
C ASN A 21 2.95 22.80 10.37
N THR A 22 3.84 23.44 11.14
CA THR A 22 4.96 24.23 10.60
C THR A 22 6.08 23.35 10.02
N HIS A 23 6.31 22.17 10.60
CA HIS A 23 7.26 21.19 10.05
C HIS A 23 6.76 20.49 8.77
N CYS A 24 5.43 20.38 8.58
CA CYS A 24 4.83 19.80 7.37
C CYS A 24 5.05 20.72 6.14
N LEU A 25 4.92 22.04 6.34
CA LEU A 25 5.14 23.04 5.29
C LEU A 25 6.60 23.10 4.80
N CYS A 26 7.58 22.96 5.70
CA CYS A 26 8.99 23.00 5.32
C CYS A 26 9.45 21.75 4.54
N ARG A 27 8.84 20.57 4.75
CA ARG A 27 9.16 19.35 4.00
C ARG A 27 8.46 19.29 2.63
N ASN A 28 7.23 19.80 2.51
CA ASN A 28 6.55 19.88 1.20
C ASN A 28 7.27 20.80 0.21
N LEU A 29 8.01 21.80 0.70
CA LEU A 29 8.92 22.61 -0.12
C LEU A 29 10.08 21.81 -0.75
N TYR A 30 10.52 20.69 -0.16
CA TYR A 30 11.58 19.87 -0.74
C TYR A 30 11.13 19.11 -1.99
N TYR A 31 9.89 18.60 -2.01
CA TYR A 31 9.28 18.04 -3.23
C TYR A 31 9.14 19.11 -4.33
N SER A 32 8.92 20.38 -3.95
CA SER A 32 8.72 21.51 -4.88
C SER A 32 9.96 21.92 -5.68
N ALA A 33 11.17 21.71 -5.14
CA ALA A 33 12.40 22.15 -5.81
C ALA A 33 12.71 21.33 -7.06
N LEU A 34 12.19 20.10 -7.16
CA LEU A 34 12.46 19.17 -8.26
C LEU A 34 11.38 19.19 -9.34
N SER A 35 10.13 19.58 -9.05
CA SER A 35 9.04 19.60 -10.04
C SER A 35 8.88 20.91 -10.82
N LYS A 36 9.77 21.91 -10.63
CA LYS A 36 9.78 23.17 -11.41
C LYS A 36 10.03 23.04 -12.92
N ARG A 37 10.07 21.82 -13.47
CA ARG A 37 9.79 21.67 -14.90
C ARG A 37 8.32 22.01 -15.11
N GLN A 38 8.05 23.25 -15.53
CA GLN A 38 6.79 23.60 -16.16
C GLN A 38 6.51 22.54 -17.22
N PHE A 39 5.62 21.60 -16.93
CA PHE A 39 4.97 20.82 -17.97
C PHE A 39 4.11 21.81 -18.74
N SER A 40 4.72 22.41 -19.76
CA SER A 40 4.06 23.23 -20.78
C SER A 40 3.42 22.33 -21.86
N GLY A 41 3.17 21.06 -21.55
CA GLY A 41 2.33 20.20 -22.38
C GLY A 41 0.90 20.64 -22.14
N ASN A 42 0.30 21.29 -23.13
CA ASN A 42 -1.06 21.78 -23.09
C ASN A 42 -2.04 20.59 -22.92
N CYS A 43 -2.35 20.21 -21.68
CA CYS A 43 -3.32 19.14 -21.39
C CYS A 43 -4.77 19.58 -21.68
N ASP A 44 -5.01 20.81 -22.13
CA ASP A 44 -6.34 21.27 -22.54
C ASP A 44 -6.93 20.37 -23.64
N ASP A 45 -6.08 19.89 -24.56
CA ASP A 45 -6.47 18.97 -25.64
C ASP A 45 -6.88 17.58 -25.12
N PHE A 46 -6.35 17.16 -23.96
CA PHE A 46 -6.61 15.83 -23.39
C PHE A 46 -8.06 15.70 -22.91
N LEU A 47 -8.56 16.64 -22.11
CA LEU A 47 -9.93 16.54 -21.58
C LEU A 47 -10.95 16.63 -22.72
N GLN A 48 -10.71 17.52 -23.69
CA GLN A 48 -11.56 17.63 -24.88
C GLN A 48 -11.53 16.35 -25.74
N TRP A 49 -10.37 15.71 -25.90
CA TRP A 49 -10.29 14.40 -26.54
C TRP A 49 -11.10 13.34 -25.77
N LEU A 50 -10.94 13.28 -24.44
CA LEU A 50 -11.61 12.28 -23.62
C LEU A 50 -13.13 12.45 -23.66
N GLU A 51 -13.64 13.69 -23.56
CA GLU A 51 -15.08 13.98 -23.65
C GLU A 51 -15.66 13.65 -25.04
N ARG A 52 -14.89 13.89 -26.12
CA ARG A 52 -15.29 13.46 -27.47
C ARG A 52 -15.36 11.94 -27.58
N LYS A 53 -14.35 11.22 -27.09
CA LYS A 53 -14.32 9.75 -27.07
C LYS A 53 -15.45 9.19 -26.19
N ALA A 54 -15.76 9.85 -25.08
CA ALA A 54 -16.80 9.48 -24.15
C ALA A 54 -18.21 9.86 -24.62
N ALA A 55 -18.33 10.75 -25.60
CA ALA A 55 -19.58 11.38 -26.05
C ALA A 55 -20.43 11.96 -24.90
N CYS A 56 -19.78 12.40 -23.82
CA CYS A 56 -20.38 13.05 -22.66
C CYS A 56 -19.33 13.88 -21.92
N SER A 57 -19.76 14.80 -21.06
CA SER A 57 -18.84 15.52 -20.19
C SER A 57 -18.31 14.60 -19.09
N ILE A 58 -17.00 14.65 -18.85
CA ILE A 58 -16.33 13.85 -17.82
C ILE A 58 -16.34 14.57 -16.47
N SER A 59 -16.08 15.88 -16.48
CA SER A 59 -16.15 16.74 -15.31
C SER A 59 -16.38 18.18 -15.73
N SER A 60 -17.22 18.88 -14.97
CA SER A 60 -17.46 20.33 -15.11
C SER A 60 -16.95 21.14 -13.93
N SER A 61 -16.30 20.47 -12.97
CA SER A 61 -15.87 21.04 -11.68
C SER A 61 -14.37 20.91 -11.44
N LEU A 62 -13.63 20.22 -12.31
CA LEU A 62 -12.20 19.97 -12.16
C LEU A 62 -11.42 20.53 -13.36
N PHE A 63 -10.19 20.98 -13.11
CA PHE A 63 -9.20 21.30 -14.14
C PHE A 63 -7.84 20.67 -13.82
N ILE A 64 -7.04 20.44 -14.87
CA ILE A 64 -5.71 19.85 -14.75
C ILE A 64 -4.72 20.94 -14.37
N GLY A 65 -3.93 20.69 -13.33
CA GLY A 65 -2.82 21.55 -12.94
C GLY A 65 -1.63 20.75 -12.46
N ASN A 66 -0.67 21.44 -11.83
CA ASN A 66 0.50 20.82 -11.22
C ASN A 66 0.58 21.22 -9.74
N SER A 67 0.92 20.25 -8.89
CA SER A 67 1.23 20.46 -7.47
C SER A 67 2.63 19.91 -7.16
N SER A 68 2.99 19.87 -5.87
CA SER A 68 4.18 19.15 -5.40
C SER A 68 4.14 17.65 -5.68
N TYR A 69 2.96 17.09 -5.98
CA TYR A 69 2.77 15.68 -6.33
C TYR A 69 2.87 15.41 -7.85
N GLY A 70 3.18 16.43 -8.65
CA GLY A 70 3.14 16.36 -10.11
C GLY A 70 1.76 16.75 -10.64
N ARG A 71 1.31 16.12 -11.73
CA ARG A 71 0.00 16.38 -12.32
C ARG A 71 -1.09 16.11 -11.29
N SER A 72 -2.03 17.04 -11.17
CA SER A 72 -3.07 17.03 -10.14
C SER A 72 -4.38 17.58 -10.72
N LEU A 73 -5.51 17.29 -10.07
CA LEU A 73 -6.77 17.96 -10.36
C LEU A 73 -7.13 18.98 -9.28
N PHE A 74 -7.71 20.08 -9.72
CA PHE A 74 -8.12 21.20 -8.87
C PHE A 74 -9.55 21.59 -9.14
N ALA A 75 -10.25 22.09 -8.13
CA ALA A 75 -11.62 22.56 -8.24
C ALA A 75 -11.67 23.84 -9.10
N SER A 76 -12.40 23.82 -10.22
CA SER A 76 -12.62 25.00 -11.08
C SER A 76 -13.69 25.96 -10.53
N LYS A 77 -14.53 25.46 -9.64
CA LYS A 77 -15.64 26.16 -8.99
C LYS A 77 -15.84 25.59 -7.58
N ILE A 78 -16.77 26.16 -6.83
CA ILE A 78 -17.20 25.57 -5.55
C ILE A 78 -17.75 24.18 -5.82
N ILE A 79 -17.26 23.20 -5.05
CA ILE A 79 -17.78 21.82 -5.02
C ILE A 79 -18.38 21.63 -3.64
N GLN A 80 -19.62 21.13 -3.58
CA GLN A 80 -20.28 20.79 -2.33
C GLN A 80 -20.08 19.30 -2.03
N THR A 81 -20.06 18.98 -0.74
CA THR A 81 -20.10 17.60 -0.25
C THR A 81 -21.29 16.86 -0.87
N GLY A 82 -21.04 15.69 -1.46
CA GLY A 82 -22.05 14.92 -2.19
C GLY A 82 -22.14 15.20 -3.69
N ASP A 83 -21.43 16.20 -4.21
CA ASP A 83 -21.37 16.45 -5.65
C ASP A 83 -20.60 15.34 -6.37
N CYS A 84 -21.11 14.90 -7.52
CA CYS A 84 -20.37 14.05 -8.45
C CYS A 84 -19.33 14.91 -9.19
N ILE A 85 -18.06 14.72 -8.88
CA ILE A 85 -16.97 15.56 -9.40
C ILE A 85 -16.37 15.04 -10.70
N LEU A 86 -16.48 13.74 -10.98
CA LEU A 86 -16.15 13.16 -12.27
C LEU A 86 -16.96 11.89 -12.53
N LYS A 87 -17.19 11.61 -13.81
CA LYS A 87 -17.84 10.40 -14.32
C LYS A 87 -17.17 9.94 -15.60
N VAL A 88 -16.58 8.75 -15.59
CA VAL A 88 -15.83 8.18 -16.71
C VAL A 88 -16.49 6.87 -17.17
N PRO A 89 -17.17 6.85 -18.33
CA PRO A 89 -17.79 5.62 -18.86
C PRO A 89 -16.80 4.47 -19.04
N TYR A 90 -17.21 3.23 -18.79
CA TYR A 90 -16.35 2.05 -18.94
C TYR A 90 -15.74 1.92 -20.34
N ARG A 91 -16.50 2.29 -21.39
CA ARG A 91 -16.05 2.26 -22.79
C ARG A 91 -14.85 3.17 -23.11
N VAL A 92 -14.50 4.11 -22.23
CA VAL A 92 -13.32 4.99 -22.38
C VAL A 92 -12.26 4.75 -21.32
N GLN A 93 -12.33 3.60 -20.63
CA GLN A 93 -11.27 3.12 -19.76
C GLN A 93 -10.38 2.13 -20.52
N ILE A 94 -9.13 1.97 -20.09
CA ILE A 94 -8.20 1.01 -20.69
C ILE A 94 -8.15 -0.22 -19.79
N THR A 95 -8.50 -1.38 -20.34
CA THR A 95 -8.53 -2.67 -19.65
C THR A 95 -7.71 -3.71 -20.43
N ALA A 96 -7.48 -4.88 -19.84
CA ALA A 96 -6.85 -5.99 -20.55
C ALA A 96 -7.69 -6.51 -21.75
N ASP A 97 -8.98 -6.15 -21.84
CA ASP A 97 -9.83 -6.48 -22.99
C ASP A 97 -9.45 -5.70 -24.26
N ASN A 98 -8.64 -4.64 -24.13
CA ASN A 98 -8.08 -3.93 -25.28
C ASN A 98 -6.97 -4.71 -25.99
N LEU A 99 -6.50 -5.84 -25.43
CA LEU A 99 -5.62 -6.75 -26.16
C LEU A 99 -6.38 -7.43 -27.31
N LEU A 100 -5.67 -7.66 -28.42
CA LEU A 100 -6.20 -8.48 -29.51
C LEU A 100 -6.61 -9.87 -28.97
N PRO A 101 -7.77 -10.42 -29.39
CA PRO A 101 -8.24 -11.74 -28.92
C PRO A 101 -7.21 -12.85 -29.07
N GLU A 102 -6.41 -12.81 -30.14
CA GLU A 102 -5.33 -13.76 -30.43
C GLU A 102 -4.22 -13.70 -29.39
N ILE A 103 -3.83 -12.50 -28.93
CA ILE A 103 -2.84 -12.36 -27.84
C ILE A 103 -3.47 -12.75 -26.51
N ARG A 104 -4.67 -12.23 -26.23
CA ARG A 104 -5.37 -12.45 -24.95
C ARG A 104 -5.56 -13.94 -24.65
N SER A 105 -5.95 -14.73 -25.64
CA SER A 105 -6.16 -16.17 -25.52
C SER A 105 -4.87 -16.98 -25.29
N LEU A 106 -3.70 -16.41 -25.61
CA LEU A 106 -2.40 -17.04 -25.40
C LEU A 106 -1.76 -16.65 -24.07
N ILE A 107 -2.20 -15.56 -23.42
CA ILE A 107 -1.71 -15.18 -22.10
C ILE A 107 -2.30 -16.14 -21.06
N GLY A 108 -1.42 -16.95 -20.47
CA GLY A 108 -1.81 -17.90 -19.43
C GLY A 108 -2.25 -17.22 -18.12
N GLU A 109 -2.83 -18.04 -17.25
CA GLU A 109 -3.31 -17.60 -15.93
C GLU A 109 -2.16 -17.29 -14.95
N GLU A 110 -0.94 -17.74 -15.26
CA GLU A 110 0.28 -17.41 -14.51
C GLU A 110 0.69 -15.95 -14.64
N VAL A 111 0.27 -15.26 -15.72
CA VAL A 111 0.58 -13.84 -15.93
C VAL A 111 -0.43 -12.98 -15.17
N GLY A 112 0.08 -12.13 -14.27
CA GLY A 112 -0.75 -11.27 -13.44
C GLY A 112 -1.60 -10.27 -14.23
N ASN A 113 -2.72 -9.83 -13.64
CA ASN A 113 -3.62 -8.85 -14.26
C ASN A 113 -2.94 -7.50 -14.53
N ILE A 114 -1.97 -7.11 -13.70
CA ILE A 114 -1.14 -5.92 -13.92
C ILE A 114 -0.33 -6.08 -15.21
N ALA A 115 0.33 -7.21 -15.41
CA ALA A 115 1.13 -7.50 -16.60
C ALA A 115 0.27 -7.56 -17.88
N LYS A 116 -0.93 -8.14 -17.79
CA LYS A 116 -1.92 -8.14 -18.90
C LYS A 116 -2.26 -6.72 -19.34
N LEU A 117 -2.66 -5.84 -18.42
CA LEU A 117 -2.97 -4.44 -18.75
C LEU A 117 -1.72 -3.63 -19.12
N ALA A 118 -0.56 -3.90 -18.52
CA ALA A 118 0.71 -3.26 -18.87
C ALA A 118 1.11 -3.55 -20.32
N THR A 119 0.77 -4.73 -20.83
CA THR A 119 0.98 -5.10 -22.23
C THR A 119 0.20 -4.16 -23.17
N VAL A 120 -1.06 -3.84 -22.85
CA VAL A 120 -1.86 -2.84 -23.61
C VAL A 120 -1.14 -1.50 -23.61
N ILE A 121 -0.73 -1.00 -22.44
CA ILE A 121 -0.05 0.29 -22.33
C ILE A 121 1.26 0.34 -23.13
N LEU A 122 2.00 -0.76 -23.16
CA LEU A 122 3.23 -0.87 -23.92
C LEU A 122 2.97 -0.84 -25.44
N ILE A 123 1.94 -1.54 -25.93
CA ILE A 123 1.51 -1.50 -27.34
C ILE A 123 1.08 -0.08 -27.72
N GLU A 124 0.20 0.54 -26.94
CA GLU A 124 -0.33 1.89 -27.22
C GLU A 124 0.78 2.95 -27.22
N LYS A 125 1.75 2.84 -26.30
CA LYS A 125 2.95 3.70 -26.30
C LYS A 125 3.75 3.58 -27.59
N LYS A 126 3.91 2.37 -28.13
CA LYS A 126 4.67 2.12 -29.34
C LYS A 126 3.99 2.62 -30.61
N LEU A 127 2.67 2.53 -30.66
CA LEU A 127 1.88 3.12 -31.74
C LEU A 127 2.07 4.65 -31.81
N GLY A 128 2.45 5.29 -30.70
CA GLY A 128 2.72 6.72 -30.66
C GLY A 128 1.49 7.50 -31.11
N GLN A 129 1.65 8.46 -32.02
CA GLN A 129 0.53 9.25 -32.56
C GLN A 129 -0.49 8.43 -33.36
N GLY A 130 -0.16 7.19 -33.74
CA GLY A 130 -1.10 6.26 -34.36
C GLY A 130 -2.06 5.60 -33.36
N SER A 131 -1.80 5.70 -32.06
CA SER A 131 -2.70 5.23 -31.00
C SER A 131 -3.89 6.18 -30.85
N GLU A 132 -5.10 5.63 -30.78
CA GLU A 132 -6.29 6.39 -30.39
C GLU A 132 -6.15 6.95 -28.95
N TRP A 133 -5.41 6.24 -28.10
CA TRP A 133 -5.13 6.58 -26.71
C TRP A 133 -3.95 7.53 -26.53
N TYR A 134 -3.28 7.95 -27.61
CA TYR A 134 -2.10 8.82 -27.55
C TYR A 134 -2.26 10.05 -26.64
N PRO A 135 -3.39 10.80 -26.66
CA PRO A 135 -3.56 11.95 -25.77
C PRO A 135 -3.52 11.57 -24.28
N TYR A 136 -4.04 10.40 -23.91
CA TYR A 136 -3.92 9.88 -22.54
C TYR A 136 -2.52 9.36 -22.25
N ILE A 137 -1.99 8.51 -23.12
CA ILE A 137 -0.69 7.85 -22.93
C ILE A 137 0.44 8.87 -22.84
N SER A 138 0.38 9.96 -23.60
CA SER A 138 1.34 11.07 -23.54
C SER A 138 1.28 11.87 -22.22
N CYS A 139 0.15 11.79 -21.50
CA CYS A 139 0.04 12.36 -20.16
C CYS A 139 0.65 11.44 -19.09
N LEU A 140 0.83 10.14 -19.31
CA LEU A 140 1.37 9.26 -18.26
C LEU A 140 2.80 9.66 -17.85
N PRO A 141 3.16 9.50 -16.56
CA PRO A 141 4.51 9.84 -16.09
C PRO A 141 5.61 9.12 -16.86
N GLN A 142 6.67 9.86 -17.18
CA GLN A 142 7.88 9.28 -17.74
C GLN A 142 8.61 8.49 -16.66
N GLN A 143 9.43 7.53 -17.08
CA GLN A 143 10.13 6.65 -16.13
C GLN A 143 10.99 7.42 -15.12
N GLY A 144 11.59 8.54 -15.53
CA GLY A 144 12.42 9.38 -14.65
C GLY A 144 11.64 10.10 -13.54
N GLU A 145 10.31 10.11 -13.61
CA GLU A 145 9.40 10.77 -12.65
C GLU A 145 8.83 9.78 -11.63
N LEU A 146 9.09 8.48 -11.80
CA LEU A 146 8.61 7.44 -10.90
C LEU A 146 9.67 7.12 -9.83
N HIS A 147 9.25 7.13 -8.57
CA HIS A 147 10.11 6.83 -7.42
C HIS A 147 9.81 5.49 -6.76
N ASN A 148 9.05 4.61 -7.42
CA ASN A 148 8.83 3.23 -6.98
C ASN A 148 10.16 2.49 -6.78
N THR A 149 10.24 1.63 -5.77
CA THR A 149 11.46 0.92 -5.37
C THR A 149 12.00 -0.03 -6.44
N VAL A 150 11.14 -0.49 -7.36
CA VAL A 150 11.58 -1.25 -8.55
C VAL A 150 12.58 -0.47 -9.42
N PHE A 151 12.57 0.87 -9.38
CA PHE A 151 13.53 1.74 -10.08
C PHE A 151 14.69 2.23 -9.21
N TRP A 152 14.83 1.71 -7.99
CA TRP A 152 15.95 2.05 -7.11
C TRP A 152 17.16 1.20 -7.50
N THR A 153 18.33 1.86 -7.46
CA THR A 153 19.63 1.19 -7.52
C THR A 153 19.86 0.36 -6.26
N GLU A 154 20.82 -0.56 -6.31
CA GLU A 154 21.17 -1.39 -5.15
C GLU A 154 21.51 -0.53 -3.93
N SER A 155 22.36 0.49 -4.11
CA SER A 155 22.73 1.42 -3.03
C SER A 155 21.56 2.23 -2.47
N GLU A 156 20.52 2.49 -3.26
CA GLU A 156 19.32 3.14 -2.75
C GLU A 156 18.45 2.14 -1.97
N LEU A 157 18.35 0.90 -2.44
CA LEU A 157 17.58 -0.15 -1.78
C LEU A 157 18.17 -0.51 -0.41
N GLU A 158 19.49 -0.44 -0.26
CA GLU A 158 20.19 -0.59 1.03
C GLU A 158 19.66 0.33 2.13
N MET A 159 19.16 1.52 1.78
CA MET A 159 18.61 2.48 2.75
C MET A 159 17.43 1.92 3.54
N ILE A 160 16.71 0.94 2.98
CA ILE A 160 15.52 0.34 3.59
C ILE A 160 15.71 -1.15 3.91
N ARG A 161 16.97 -1.66 3.91
CA ARG A 161 17.30 -3.07 4.17
C ARG A 161 16.59 -3.69 5.39
N PRO A 162 16.41 -2.99 6.53
CA PRO A 162 15.68 -3.58 7.67
C PRO A 162 14.17 -3.80 7.41
N SER A 163 13.56 -3.07 6.46
CA SER A 163 12.14 -3.17 6.14
C SER A 163 11.83 -4.34 5.22
N SER A 164 10.62 -4.91 5.35
CA SER A 164 10.15 -5.96 4.43
C SER A 164 10.07 -5.48 2.97
N VAL A 165 9.91 -4.16 2.77
CA VAL A 165 9.87 -3.53 1.44
C VAL A 165 11.13 -3.84 0.62
N TYR A 166 12.29 -4.06 1.27
CA TYR A 166 13.51 -4.47 0.60
C TYR A 166 13.30 -5.78 -0.18
N GLN A 167 12.81 -6.82 0.51
CA GLN A 167 12.58 -8.13 -0.09
C GLN A 167 11.39 -8.11 -1.05
N GLU A 168 10.30 -7.41 -0.67
CA GLU A 168 9.12 -7.23 -1.54
C GLU A 168 9.50 -6.58 -2.88
N THR A 169 10.45 -5.63 -2.88
CA THR A 169 10.96 -5.01 -4.10
C THR A 169 11.70 -6.01 -4.99
N ILE A 170 12.53 -6.89 -4.39
CA ILE A 170 13.26 -7.92 -5.13
C ILE A 170 12.28 -8.92 -5.74
N ASP A 171 11.29 -9.35 -4.95
CA ASP A 171 10.26 -10.29 -5.38
C ASP A 171 9.42 -9.70 -6.52
N GLN A 172 9.05 -8.41 -6.42
CA GLN A 172 8.33 -7.70 -7.47
C GLN A 172 9.14 -7.58 -8.76
N LYS A 173 10.45 -7.25 -8.67
CA LYS A 173 11.35 -7.23 -9.85
C LYS A 173 11.40 -8.59 -10.54
N SER A 174 11.53 -9.66 -9.75
CA SER A 174 11.55 -11.05 -10.23
C SER A 174 10.23 -11.45 -10.89
N GLN A 175 9.09 -11.08 -10.31
CA GLN A 175 7.78 -11.37 -10.89
C GLN A 175 7.57 -10.62 -12.22
N ILE A 176 7.92 -9.33 -12.28
CA ILE A 176 7.83 -8.54 -13.52
C ILE A 176 8.70 -9.16 -14.61
N GLU A 177 9.88 -9.69 -14.27
CA GLU A 177 10.77 -10.35 -15.23
C GLU A 177 10.17 -11.64 -15.78
N LYS A 178 9.58 -12.47 -14.91
CA LYS A 178 8.86 -13.69 -15.33
C LYS A 178 7.70 -13.35 -16.27
N ASP A 179 6.89 -12.37 -15.90
CA ASP A 179 5.75 -11.91 -16.71
C ASP A 179 6.22 -11.37 -18.07
N PHE A 180 7.31 -10.59 -18.09
CA PHE A 180 7.91 -10.06 -19.31
C PHE A 180 8.36 -11.17 -20.26
N LEU A 181 9.06 -12.19 -19.75
CA LEU A 181 9.53 -13.32 -20.55
C LEU A 181 8.37 -14.14 -21.12
N ALA A 182 7.33 -14.38 -20.32
CA ALA A 182 6.12 -15.07 -20.76
C ALA A 182 5.41 -14.31 -21.89
N ILE A 183 5.19 -13.00 -21.72
CA ILE A 183 4.56 -12.15 -22.73
C ILE A 183 5.42 -12.06 -23.99
N LYS A 184 6.73 -11.84 -23.86
CA LYS A 184 7.64 -11.77 -25.01
C LYS A 184 7.56 -13.05 -25.85
N HIS A 185 7.55 -14.22 -25.20
CA HIS A 185 7.41 -15.50 -25.87
C HIS A 185 6.08 -15.64 -26.64
N ILE A 186 4.96 -15.16 -26.07
CA ILE A 186 3.65 -15.18 -26.74
C ILE A 186 3.64 -14.36 -28.02
N PHE A 187 4.25 -13.18 -28.01
CA PHE A 187 4.35 -12.35 -29.21
C PHE A 187 5.22 -13.00 -30.30
N GLU A 188 6.34 -13.60 -29.91
CA GLU A 188 7.19 -14.35 -30.84
C GLU A 188 6.45 -15.54 -31.49
N CYS A 189 5.69 -16.31 -30.69
CA CYS A 189 4.89 -17.44 -31.16
C CYS A 189 3.70 -17.04 -32.04
N SER A 190 3.09 -15.88 -31.79
CA SER A 190 1.99 -15.35 -32.61
C SER A 190 2.45 -14.63 -33.88
N HIS A 191 3.76 -14.64 -34.17
CA HIS A 191 4.40 -13.90 -35.26
C HIS A 191 4.07 -12.39 -35.23
N GLN A 192 3.72 -11.87 -34.07
CA GLN A 192 3.50 -10.44 -33.84
C GLN A 192 4.79 -9.83 -33.29
N SER A 193 5.14 -8.65 -33.76
CA SER A 193 6.31 -7.97 -33.20
C SER A 193 5.95 -7.40 -31.83
N PHE A 194 6.55 -7.95 -30.77
CA PHE A 194 6.65 -7.22 -29.50
C PHE A 194 7.55 -5.98 -29.62
N GLY A 195 8.24 -5.85 -30.76
CA GLY A 195 9.26 -4.85 -31.11
C GLY A 195 10.46 -4.85 -30.16
N ASP A 196 11.20 -3.75 -30.16
CA ASP A 196 12.38 -3.57 -29.29
C ASP A 196 12.01 -3.26 -27.82
N SER A 197 10.85 -3.74 -27.35
CA SER A 197 10.38 -3.49 -25.98
C SER A 197 11.38 -4.12 -25.02
N THR A 198 12.02 -3.31 -24.20
CA THR A 198 12.95 -3.80 -23.19
C THR A 198 12.20 -4.22 -21.94
N TYR A 199 12.85 -5.04 -21.11
CA TYR A 199 12.37 -5.33 -19.75
C TYR A 199 12.07 -4.05 -18.96
N LYS A 200 12.87 -3.00 -19.18
CA LYS A 200 12.72 -1.69 -18.53
C LYS A 200 11.45 -0.95 -18.97
N ASP A 201 11.08 -1.06 -20.24
CA ASP A 201 9.82 -0.49 -20.76
C ASP A 201 8.60 -1.23 -20.21
N PHE A 202 8.70 -2.56 -20.12
CA PHE A 202 7.65 -3.38 -19.52
C PHE A 202 7.49 -3.12 -18.02
N MET A 203 8.61 -3.04 -17.28
CA MET A 203 8.61 -2.62 -15.87
C MET A 203 7.98 -1.23 -15.70
N HIS A 204 8.25 -0.27 -16.59
CA HIS A 204 7.58 1.03 -16.60
C HIS A 204 6.07 0.90 -16.79
N ALA A 205 5.62 0.09 -17.75
CA ALA A 205 4.19 -0.14 -17.97
C ALA A 205 3.52 -0.82 -16.76
N CYS A 206 4.14 -1.83 -16.16
CA CYS A 206 3.63 -2.49 -14.95
C CYS A 206 3.51 -1.51 -13.79
N THR A 207 4.51 -0.64 -13.56
CA THR A 207 4.44 0.37 -12.51
C THR A 207 3.36 1.42 -12.78
N LEU A 208 3.16 1.83 -14.03
CA LEU A 208 2.06 2.74 -14.39
C LEU A 208 0.70 2.11 -14.07
N VAL A 209 0.52 0.83 -14.39
CA VAL A 209 -0.72 0.11 -14.07
C VAL A 209 -0.90 -0.06 -12.56
N GLY A 210 0.13 -0.53 -11.84
CA GLY A 210 0.06 -0.75 -10.40
C GLY A 210 -0.23 0.53 -9.59
N SER A 211 0.22 1.69 -10.08
CA SER A 211 0.02 2.99 -9.41
C SER A 211 -1.29 3.70 -9.78
N ARG A 212 -1.95 3.32 -10.88
CA ARG A 212 -3.03 4.13 -11.47
C ARG A 212 -4.29 3.36 -11.88
N ALA A 213 -4.25 2.03 -11.86
CA ALA A 213 -5.40 1.23 -12.22
C ALA A 213 -6.27 0.91 -11.00
N TRP A 214 -7.57 0.80 -11.21
CA TRP A 214 -8.55 0.40 -10.20
C TRP A 214 -9.12 -0.98 -10.52
N GLY A 215 -9.28 -1.79 -9.48
CA GLY A 215 -10.02 -3.04 -9.57
C GLY A 215 -11.52 -2.80 -9.43
N SER A 216 -12.31 -3.42 -10.29
CA SER A 216 -13.77 -3.45 -10.25
C SER A 216 -14.28 -4.87 -10.49
N THR A 217 -15.60 -5.03 -10.50
CA THR A 217 -16.28 -6.26 -10.97
C THR A 217 -15.91 -6.60 -12.43
N ASN A 218 -15.51 -5.60 -13.23
CA ASN A 218 -15.07 -5.74 -14.62
C ASN A 218 -13.55 -5.97 -14.75
N GLY A 219 -12.84 -6.19 -13.65
CA GLY A 219 -11.39 -6.37 -13.62
C GLY A 219 -10.62 -5.05 -13.42
N LEU A 220 -9.35 -5.07 -13.79
CA LEU A 220 -8.41 -3.96 -13.60
C LEU A 220 -8.47 -2.98 -14.78
N ALA A 221 -8.64 -1.69 -14.49
CA ALA A 221 -8.77 -0.65 -15.50
C ALA A 221 -7.97 0.61 -15.15
N LEU A 222 -7.29 1.20 -16.13
CA LEU A 222 -6.86 2.60 -16.07
C LEU A 222 -8.04 3.48 -16.43
N ILE A 223 -8.33 4.47 -15.59
CA ILE A 223 -9.48 5.36 -15.72
C ILE A 223 -8.94 6.76 -16.06
N PRO A 224 -8.87 7.15 -17.35
CA PRO A 224 -8.31 8.43 -17.75
C PRO A 224 -8.99 9.59 -17.02
N PHE A 225 -8.20 10.62 -16.70
CA PHE A 225 -8.58 11.79 -15.91
C PHE A 225 -8.75 11.49 -14.41
N ALA A 226 -9.40 10.39 -14.02
CA ALA A 226 -9.49 10.00 -12.61
C ALA A 226 -8.10 9.70 -12.01
N ASP A 227 -7.20 9.12 -12.79
CA ASP A 227 -5.80 8.84 -12.40
C ASP A 227 -4.92 10.08 -12.18
N PHE A 228 -5.44 11.28 -12.44
CA PHE A 228 -4.76 12.54 -12.11
C PHE A 228 -5.08 13.05 -10.70
N LEU A 229 -6.01 12.42 -9.97
CA LEU A 229 -6.28 12.73 -8.56
C LEU A 229 -5.19 12.15 -7.68
N ASN A 230 -4.72 12.94 -6.71
CA ASN A 230 -3.69 12.51 -5.77
C ASN A 230 -4.28 11.92 -4.49
N HIS A 231 -3.45 11.15 -3.78
CA HIS A 231 -3.82 10.44 -2.57
C HIS A 231 -3.97 11.38 -1.35
N ASP A 232 -5.04 11.20 -0.60
CA ASP A 232 -5.15 11.59 0.81
C ASP A 232 -5.72 10.43 1.64
N GLY A 233 -4.95 10.00 2.63
CA GLY A 233 -5.35 8.90 3.51
C GLY A 233 -6.56 9.23 4.39
N VAL A 234 -6.81 10.52 4.68
CA VAL A 234 -7.96 10.93 5.50
C VAL A 234 -9.24 11.19 4.69
N SER A 235 -9.13 11.25 3.36
CA SER A 235 -10.29 11.42 2.49
C SER A 235 -11.19 10.17 2.54
N GLU A 236 -12.50 10.39 2.45
CA GLU A 236 -13.49 9.34 2.24
C GLU A 236 -13.90 9.23 0.77
N ALA A 237 -13.50 10.17 -0.10
CA ALA A 237 -13.75 10.11 -1.53
C ALA A 237 -12.90 9.00 -2.16
N ILE A 238 -13.55 8.13 -2.93
CA ILE A 238 -12.94 7.00 -3.63
C ILE A 238 -13.50 6.89 -5.04
N VAL A 239 -12.81 6.15 -5.91
CA VAL A 239 -13.39 5.74 -7.21
C VAL A 239 -14.40 4.63 -6.97
N MET A 240 -15.63 4.85 -7.40
CA MET A 240 -16.72 3.88 -7.34
C MET A 240 -17.07 3.40 -8.74
N SER A 241 -17.48 2.13 -8.83
CA SER A 241 -18.00 1.53 -10.06
C SER A 241 -19.52 1.55 -9.99
N ASP A 242 -20.17 2.17 -10.98
CA ASP A 242 -21.62 2.17 -11.14
C ASP A 242 -21.95 1.32 -12.37
N ASP A 243 -22.28 0.05 -12.13
CA ASP A 243 -22.59 -0.92 -13.17
C ASP A 243 -23.94 -0.65 -13.85
N ASP A 244 -24.89 0.02 -13.18
CA ASP A 244 -26.16 0.40 -13.82
C ASP A 244 -25.94 1.52 -14.85
N LYS A 245 -25.09 2.51 -14.51
CA LYS A 245 -24.71 3.60 -15.40
C LYS A 245 -23.50 3.30 -16.29
N GLN A 246 -22.89 2.12 -16.14
CA GLN A 246 -21.70 1.66 -16.87
C GLN A 246 -20.55 2.68 -16.85
N CYS A 247 -20.22 3.19 -15.66
CA CYS A 247 -19.18 4.20 -15.48
C CYS A 247 -18.51 4.12 -14.11
N SER A 248 -17.30 4.69 -14.02
CA SER A 248 -16.68 5.00 -12.74
C SER A 248 -16.96 6.44 -12.36
N GLU A 249 -17.33 6.68 -11.10
CA GLU A 249 -17.63 8.01 -10.59
C GLU A 249 -16.92 8.29 -9.26
N ILE A 250 -16.74 9.58 -8.96
CA ILE A 250 -16.23 10.04 -7.67
C ILE A 250 -17.18 11.10 -7.13
N ILE A 251 -17.54 10.93 -5.87
CA ILE A 251 -18.38 11.86 -5.12
C ILE A 251 -17.49 12.61 -4.11
N ALA A 252 -17.64 13.93 -4.05
CA ALA A 252 -16.92 14.74 -3.08
C ALA A 252 -17.34 14.39 -1.65
N ASP A 253 -16.35 14.13 -0.80
CA ASP A 253 -16.52 13.82 0.63
C ASP A 253 -16.56 15.07 1.52
N ARG A 254 -16.22 16.23 0.96
CA ARG A 254 -16.20 17.54 1.60
C ARG A 254 -16.40 18.66 0.59
N ASP A 255 -16.55 19.88 1.10
CA ASP A 255 -16.58 21.07 0.27
C ASP A 255 -15.17 21.45 -0.21
N TYR A 256 -15.08 21.97 -1.44
CA TYR A 256 -13.84 22.51 -2.02
C TYR A 256 -14.04 23.93 -2.54
N ALA A 257 -13.07 24.80 -2.25
CA ALA A 257 -13.02 26.14 -2.83
C ALA A 257 -12.40 26.12 -4.25
N PRO A 258 -12.74 27.06 -5.13
CA PRO A 258 -12.06 27.20 -6.42
C PRO A 258 -10.54 27.33 -6.25
N GLY A 259 -9.77 26.57 -7.03
CA GLY A 259 -8.31 26.49 -6.97
C GLY A 259 -7.77 25.51 -5.94
N GLU A 260 -8.62 24.89 -5.11
CA GLU A 260 -8.19 23.85 -4.17
C GLU A 260 -7.90 22.54 -4.89
N GLN A 261 -6.83 21.85 -4.50
CA GLN A 261 -6.53 20.52 -5.04
C GLN A 261 -7.56 19.52 -4.53
N VAL A 262 -8.12 18.73 -5.45
CA VAL A 262 -9.05 17.66 -5.10
C VAL A 262 -8.24 16.38 -4.92
N LEU A 263 -8.41 15.75 -3.76
CA LEU A 263 -7.69 14.56 -3.34
C LEU A 263 -8.69 13.45 -3.08
N ILE A 264 -8.25 12.20 -3.28
CA ILE A 264 -9.05 11.01 -3.01
C ILE A 264 -8.24 9.99 -2.23
N ARG A 265 -8.90 9.03 -1.61
CA ARG A 265 -8.23 7.90 -0.97
C ARG A 265 -8.10 6.74 -1.94
N TYR A 266 -6.87 6.50 -2.41
CA TYR A 266 -6.54 5.29 -3.19
C TYR A 266 -6.84 3.99 -2.42
N GLY A 267 -6.58 4.01 -1.12
CA GLY A 267 -6.81 2.90 -0.20
C GLY A 267 -6.27 3.24 1.18
N LYS A 268 -6.46 2.34 2.14
CA LYS A 268 -5.92 2.47 3.51
C LYS A 268 -4.51 1.89 3.55
N PHE A 269 -3.60 2.52 2.80
CA PHE A 269 -2.28 2.01 2.48
C PHE A 269 -1.21 2.54 3.44
N SER A 270 -0.32 1.65 3.87
CA SER A 270 0.89 1.99 4.64
C SER A 270 1.94 2.68 3.78
N ASN A 271 2.94 3.34 4.38
CA ASN A 271 4.07 3.85 3.59
C ASN A 271 4.83 2.75 2.86
N ALA A 272 4.80 1.49 3.33
CA ALA A 272 5.37 0.36 2.60
C ALA A 272 4.69 0.17 1.23
N THR A 273 3.36 0.13 1.22
CA THR A 273 2.55 0.03 -0.01
C THR A 273 2.68 1.27 -0.88
N LEU A 274 2.59 2.48 -0.30
CA LEU A 274 2.71 3.73 -1.05
C LEU A 274 4.09 3.86 -1.72
N MET A 275 5.16 3.44 -1.04
CA MET A 275 6.52 3.44 -1.58
C MET A 275 6.68 2.43 -2.72
N LEU A 276 6.22 1.18 -2.52
CA LEU A 276 6.36 0.08 -3.47
C LEU A 276 5.54 0.36 -4.75
N ASP A 277 4.24 0.62 -4.59
CA ASP A 277 3.27 0.62 -5.69
C ASP A 277 3.05 2.00 -6.30
N PHE A 278 3.20 3.07 -5.52
CA PHE A 278 2.89 4.44 -5.98
C PHE A 278 4.12 5.36 -6.06
N GLY A 279 5.24 4.98 -5.47
CA GLY A 279 6.47 5.76 -5.51
C GLY A 279 6.42 7.04 -4.69
N PHE A 280 5.71 7.07 -3.57
CA PHE A 280 5.77 8.18 -2.61
C PHE A 280 5.52 7.70 -1.17
N THR A 281 5.78 8.57 -0.20
CA THR A 281 5.44 8.36 1.21
C THR A 281 4.78 9.61 1.76
N ILE A 282 4.11 9.47 2.90
CA ILE A 282 3.63 10.62 3.68
C ILE A 282 4.31 10.63 5.06
N PRO A 283 4.75 11.78 5.59
CA PRO A 283 5.59 11.84 6.80
C PRO A 283 4.98 11.21 8.07
N TYR A 284 3.66 11.26 8.22
CA TYR A 284 2.94 10.60 9.30
C TYR A 284 1.73 9.87 8.72
N ASN A 285 1.86 8.56 8.50
CA ASN A 285 0.79 7.74 7.96
C ASN A 285 0.10 6.92 9.06
N ILE A 286 -1.18 7.20 9.30
CA ILE A 286 -2.00 6.46 10.29
C ILE A 286 -2.26 5.00 9.91
N TYR A 287 -1.97 4.62 8.66
CA TYR A 287 -2.11 3.27 8.15
C TYR A 287 -0.79 2.51 8.05
N ASP A 288 0.31 3.09 8.56
CA ASP A 288 1.58 2.38 8.66
C ASP A 288 1.40 1.02 9.34
N GLN A 289 2.21 0.07 8.90
CA GLN A 289 2.27 -1.27 9.44
C GLN A 289 3.72 -1.79 9.40
N VAL A 290 4.03 -2.77 10.24
CA VAL A 290 5.33 -3.46 10.23
C VAL A 290 5.10 -4.94 10.08
N GLN A 291 5.82 -5.56 9.16
CA GLN A 291 5.85 -7.02 9.05
C GLN A 291 6.79 -7.60 10.10
N ILE A 292 6.28 -8.50 10.92
CA ILE A 292 7.00 -9.22 11.97
C ILE A 292 7.06 -10.67 11.54
N GLN A 293 8.27 -11.16 11.31
CA GLN A 293 8.54 -12.59 11.17
C GLN A 293 9.08 -13.12 12.49
N PHE A 294 8.49 -14.20 13.00
CA PHE A 294 8.95 -14.83 14.24
C PHE A 294 9.13 -16.34 14.06
N ASP A 295 10.33 -16.75 13.65
CA ASP A 295 10.62 -18.12 13.27
C ASP A 295 10.72 -19.09 14.47
N ILE A 296 10.26 -20.33 14.25
CA ILE A 296 10.61 -21.45 15.13
C ILE A 296 12.09 -21.80 14.87
N PRO A 297 12.95 -21.83 15.90
CA PRO A 297 14.35 -22.20 15.74
C PRO A 297 14.49 -23.55 15.04
N LYS A 298 15.45 -23.67 14.10
CA LYS A 298 15.66 -24.90 13.32
C LYS A 298 15.99 -26.12 14.18
N HIS A 299 16.58 -25.91 15.35
CA HIS A 299 16.98 -26.96 16.29
C HIS A 299 16.00 -27.11 17.48
N ASP A 300 14.83 -26.48 17.41
CA ASP A 300 13.81 -26.67 18.45
C ASP A 300 13.35 -28.14 18.48
N PRO A 301 13.50 -28.86 19.61
CA PRO A 301 13.13 -30.27 19.69
C PRO A 301 11.62 -30.52 19.54
N LEU A 302 10.79 -29.47 19.67
CA LEU A 302 9.34 -29.52 19.46
C LEU A 302 8.93 -28.89 18.13
N ARG A 303 9.87 -28.63 17.22
CA ARG A 303 9.63 -27.88 15.98
C ARG A 303 8.45 -28.40 15.18
N ASP A 304 8.36 -29.71 14.96
CA ASP A 304 7.31 -30.31 14.14
C ASP A 304 5.93 -30.18 14.80
N MET A 305 5.84 -30.41 16.12
CA MET A 305 4.61 -30.20 16.89
C MET A 305 4.18 -28.73 16.86
N LYS A 306 5.12 -27.79 17.02
CA LYS A 306 4.84 -26.35 16.95
C LYS A 306 4.35 -25.98 15.55
N LEU A 307 4.99 -26.45 14.48
CA LEU A 307 4.56 -26.19 13.11
C LEU A 307 3.16 -26.74 12.83
N GLU A 308 2.90 -27.99 13.20
CA GLU A 308 1.57 -28.61 13.05
C GLU A 308 0.49 -27.79 13.78
N LEU A 309 0.78 -27.38 15.01
CA LEU A 309 -0.11 -26.53 15.79
C LEU A 309 -0.34 -25.18 15.12
N LEU A 310 0.70 -24.54 14.59
CA LEU A 310 0.56 -23.29 13.86
C LEU A 310 -0.30 -23.48 12.59
N HIS A 311 -0.05 -24.52 11.80
CA HIS A 311 -0.88 -24.82 10.62
C HIS A 311 -2.35 -25.07 10.98
N GLN A 312 -2.62 -25.69 12.14
CA GLN A 312 -3.98 -25.97 12.59
C GLN A 312 -4.72 -24.71 13.07
N TYR A 313 -4.05 -23.81 13.80
CA TYR A 313 -4.70 -22.66 14.44
C TYR A 313 -4.59 -21.35 13.65
N PHE A 314 -3.65 -21.26 12.71
CA PHE A 314 -3.39 -20.09 11.90
C PHE A 314 -3.78 -20.43 10.47
N ILE A 315 -5.06 -20.20 10.15
CA ILE A 315 -5.60 -20.39 8.81
C ILE A 315 -4.80 -19.51 7.84
N PRO A 316 -4.10 -20.08 6.83
CA PRO A 316 -3.58 -19.30 5.73
C PRO A 316 -4.77 -18.56 5.08
N PRO A 317 -4.62 -17.29 4.68
CA PRO A 317 -5.71 -16.59 4.00
C PRO A 317 -6.22 -17.43 2.81
N PRO A 318 -7.51 -17.32 2.45
CA PRO A 318 -8.12 -18.13 1.40
C PRO A 318 -7.29 -18.14 0.11
N GLU A 319 -7.31 -19.27 -0.60
CA GLU A 319 -6.55 -19.54 -1.83
C GLU A 319 -6.72 -18.50 -2.96
N ASP A 320 -7.60 -17.50 -2.81
CA ASP A 320 -7.74 -16.38 -3.74
C ASP A 320 -6.51 -15.45 -3.79
N MET A 321 -5.50 -15.63 -2.92
CA MET A 321 -4.15 -15.07 -3.08
C MET A 321 -3.17 -16.12 -3.62
N LYS A 322 -3.43 -16.65 -4.82
CA LYS A 322 -2.45 -17.45 -5.58
C LYS A 322 -1.22 -16.59 -5.91
N GLY A 323 -0.15 -16.69 -5.13
CA GLY A 323 1.15 -16.13 -5.49
C GLY A 323 2.07 -15.75 -4.33
N LEU A 324 1.54 -15.41 -3.17
CA LEU A 324 2.35 -15.15 -1.97
C LEU A 324 1.93 -16.09 -0.86
N SER A 325 2.63 -17.23 -0.73
CA SER A 325 2.55 -18.03 0.49
C SER A 325 3.16 -17.20 1.61
N HIS A 326 2.36 -16.37 2.28
CA HIS A 326 2.81 -15.71 3.49
C HIS A 326 3.20 -16.79 4.49
N PRO A 327 4.45 -16.80 4.97
CA PRO A 327 4.86 -17.75 5.98
C PRO A 327 3.89 -17.69 7.17
N VAL A 328 3.51 -18.85 7.72
CA VAL A 328 2.55 -18.95 8.86
C VAL A 328 3.01 -18.14 10.09
N ASN A 329 4.29 -17.78 10.11
CA ASN A 329 4.95 -17.02 11.16
C ASN A 329 5.20 -15.53 10.81
N SER A 330 4.54 -14.98 9.78
CA SER A 330 4.59 -13.57 9.41
C SER A 330 3.31 -12.83 9.79
N PHE A 331 3.44 -11.66 10.42
CA PHE A 331 2.31 -10.87 10.93
C PHE A 331 2.49 -9.39 10.65
N SER A 332 1.43 -8.72 10.21
CA SER A 332 1.38 -7.27 10.16
C SER A 332 0.90 -6.71 11.51
N ILE A 333 1.69 -5.83 12.11
CA ILE A 333 1.31 -5.05 13.30
C ILE A 333 1.12 -3.57 12.94
N LYS A 334 0.21 -2.91 13.65
CA LYS A 334 -0.09 -1.48 13.54
C LYS A 334 0.20 -0.78 14.85
N GLU A 335 0.24 0.55 14.82
CA GLU A 335 0.48 1.37 16.00
C GLU A 335 -0.53 1.08 17.13
N VAL A 336 0.01 0.80 18.32
CA VAL A 336 -0.80 0.52 19.51
C VAL A 336 -1.15 1.84 20.19
N LYS A 337 -2.42 2.25 20.11
CA LYS A 337 -2.89 3.57 20.57
C LYS A 337 -3.00 3.73 22.09
N SER A 338 -2.99 2.64 22.84
CA SER A 338 -3.12 2.64 24.30
C SER A 338 -1.93 1.89 24.88
N ASP A 339 -1.06 2.60 25.60
CA ASP A 339 0.07 2.03 26.33
C ASP A 339 -0.38 1.31 27.60
N SER A 340 -1.57 1.63 28.14
CA SER A 340 -2.03 1.23 29.47
C SER A 340 -2.29 -0.29 29.66
N GLY A 341 -1.85 -1.13 28.73
CA GLY A 341 -2.13 -2.57 28.66
C GLY A 341 -3.61 -2.91 28.38
N LYS A 342 -4.52 -1.94 28.50
CA LYS A 342 -5.97 -2.09 28.32
C LYS A 342 -6.36 -1.61 26.91
N GLY A 343 -6.97 -2.50 26.13
CA GLY A 343 -7.47 -2.19 24.78
C GLY A 343 -7.00 -3.18 23.72
N LYS A 344 -7.15 -2.82 22.44
CA LYS A 344 -6.61 -3.59 21.31
C LYS A 344 -5.09 -3.41 21.27
N GLY A 345 -4.35 -4.33 21.89
CA GLY A 345 -2.90 -4.43 21.80
C GLY A 345 -2.44 -5.18 20.55
N LEU A 346 -1.46 -6.06 20.72
CA LEU A 346 -0.94 -6.89 19.63
C LEU A 346 -1.98 -7.87 19.05
N PRO A 347 -1.85 -8.24 17.75
CA PRO A 347 -2.67 -9.26 17.13
C PRO A 347 -2.72 -10.54 17.98
N GLN A 348 -3.92 -11.10 18.13
CA GLN A 348 -4.12 -12.33 18.87
C GLN A 348 -3.28 -13.49 18.30
N SER A 349 -3.15 -13.57 16.99
CA SER A 349 -2.33 -14.56 16.32
C SER A 349 -0.84 -14.42 16.69
N LEU A 350 -0.27 -13.22 16.65
CA LEU A 350 1.13 -13.01 17.06
C LEU A 350 1.38 -13.41 18.53
N ARG A 351 0.45 -13.08 19.43
CA ARG A 351 0.52 -13.52 20.84
C ARG A 351 0.41 -15.04 20.98
N ALA A 352 -0.45 -15.68 20.19
CA ALA A 352 -0.55 -17.13 20.15
C ALA A 352 0.76 -17.78 19.70
N LEU A 353 1.40 -17.25 18.66
CA LEU A 353 2.68 -17.75 18.18
C LEU A 353 3.74 -17.67 19.28
N ALA A 354 3.82 -16.53 19.97
CA ALA A 354 4.75 -16.37 21.08
C ALA A 354 4.53 -17.40 22.20
N ARG A 355 3.28 -17.71 22.53
CA ARG A 355 2.93 -18.77 23.51
C ARG A 355 3.40 -20.13 23.05
N VAL A 356 3.11 -20.49 21.79
CA VAL A 356 3.59 -21.75 21.19
C VAL A 356 5.12 -21.83 21.21
N LEU A 357 5.81 -20.73 20.87
CA LEU A 357 7.27 -20.67 20.88
C LEU A 357 7.85 -20.80 22.29
N SER A 358 7.17 -20.29 23.31
CA SER A 358 7.59 -20.37 24.71
C SER A 358 7.48 -21.78 25.32
N CYS A 359 6.73 -22.70 24.68
CA CYS A 359 6.63 -24.09 25.13
C CYS A 359 7.96 -24.83 24.92
N THR A 360 8.43 -25.49 25.97
CA THR A 360 9.71 -26.24 26.01
C THR A 360 9.52 -27.74 26.19
N THR A 361 8.30 -28.18 26.54
CA THR A 361 7.92 -29.60 26.63
C THR A 361 6.63 -29.86 25.86
N SER A 362 6.41 -31.11 25.42
CA SER A 362 5.14 -31.51 24.78
C SER A 362 3.94 -31.30 25.72
N GLN A 363 4.12 -31.55 27.02
CA GLN A 363 3.09 -31.33 28.03
C GLN A 363 2.64 -29.86 28.10
N GLU A 364 3.56 -28.90 27.93
CA GLU A 364 3.21 -27.47 27.88
C GLU A 364 2.35 -27.15 26.65
N ILE A 365 2.62 -27.79 25.51
CA ILE A 365 1.79 -27.66 24.30
C ILE A 365 0.41 -28.25 24.54
N ASP A 366 0.32 -29.44 25.12
CA ASP A 366 -0.95 -30.10 25.43
C ASP A 366 -1.79 -29.27 26.41
N ASN A 367 -1.14 -28.70 27.43
CA ASN A 367 -1.80 -27.80 28.39
C ASN A 367 -2.33 -26.54 27.71
N LEU A 368 -1.54 -25.93 26.80
CA LEU A 368 -1.94 -24.76 26.02
C LEU A 368 -3.18 -25.05 25.16
N ILE A 369 -3.23 -26.22 24.51
CA ILE A 369 -4.38 -26.67 23.72
C ILE A 369 -5.60 -26.92 24.62
N ALA A 370 -5.40 -27.63 25.73
CA ALA A 370 -6.47 -27.95 26.68
C ALA A 370 -7.10 -26.68 27.28
N GLU A 371 -6.29 -25.69 27.65
CA GLU A 371 -6.78 -24.40 28.14
C GLU A 371 -7.56 -23.64 27.06
N ALA A 372 -7.07 -23.63 25.82
CA ALA A 372 -7.79 -23.00 24.70
C ALA A 372 -9.15 -23.66 24.46
N ALA A 373 -9.22 -25.00 24.52
CA ALA A 373 -10.46 -25.77 24.36
C ALA A 373 -11.51 -25.49 25.46
N GLN A 374 -11.09 -25.09 26.67
CA GLN A 374 -12.00 -24.69 27.75
C GLN A 374 -12.68 -23.33 27.50
N THR A 375 -12.25 -22.58 26.48
CA THR A 375 -12.80 -21.26 26.17
C THR A 375 -13.49 -21.23 24.82
N ASP A 376 -12.86 -20.68 23.79
CA ASP A 376 -13.39 -20.61 22.42
C ASP A 376 -12.47 -21.28 21.40
N GLY A 377 -11.51 -22.08 21.87
CA GLY A 377 -10.54 -22.77 21.04
C GLY A 377 -9.41 -21.89 20.53
N ARG A 378 -9.28 -20.60 20.93
CA ARG A 378 -8.18 -19.75 20.45
C ARG A 378 -7.07 -19.59 21.47
N LEU A 379 -5.83 -19.89 21.04
CA LEU A 379 -4.62 -19.93 21.88
C LEU A 379 -4.24 -18.62 22.59
N ALA A 380 -4.83 -17.47 22.22
CA ALA A 380 -4.45 -16.16 22.73
C ALA A 380 -5.61 -15.24 23.12
N ARG A 381 -6.81 -15.77 23.36
CA ARG A 381 -7.96 -14.92 23.69
C ARG A 381 -7.86 -14.31 25.10
N ARG A 382 -7.47 -15.13 26.08
CA ARG A 382 -7.27 -14.76 27.49
C ARG A 382 -5.79 -14.95 27.87
N PRO A 383 -5.28 -14.26 28.91
CA PRO A 383 -4.01 -14.63 29.54
C PRO A 383 -4.00 -16.12 29.93
N LEU A 384 -2.85 -16.79 29.82
CA LEU A 384 -2.71 -18.16 30.31
C LEU A 384 -2.96 -18.24 31.82
N GLN A 385 -3.44 -19.39 32.29
CA GLN A 385 -3.55 -19.66 33.74
C GLN A 385 -2.17 -19.65 34.41
N ASP A 386 -1.16 -20.19 33.72
CA ASP A 386 0.24 -20.02 34.11
C ASP A 386 0.73 -18.62 33.70
N ILE A 387 0.65 -17.70 34.65
CA ILE A 387 1.10 -16.31 34.49
C ILE A 387 2.60 -16.23 34.17
N SER A 388 3.41 -17.16 34.68
CA SER A 388 4.86 -17.16 34.39
C SER A 388 5.09 -17.46 32.91
N LYS A 389 4.35 -18.42 32.34
CA LYS A 389 4.40 -18.73 30.90
C LYS A 389 3.83 -17.61 30.04
N GLU A 390 2.75 -16.95 30.49
CA GLU A 390 2.21 -15.78 29.81
C GLU A 390 3.26 -14.67 29.70
N ILE A 391 3.93 -14.33 30.81
CA ILE A 391 4.99 -13.33 30.84
C ILE A 391 6.17 -13.77 29.97
N GLN A 392 6.61 -15.02 30.07
CA GLN A 392 7.72 -15.56 29.27
C GLN A 392 7.46 -15.39 27.76
N ALA A 393 6.28 -15.75 27.27
CA ALA A 393 5.91 -15.60 25.86
C ALA A 393 5.97 -14.15 25.39
N HIS A 394 5.46 -13.21 26.20
CA HIS A 394 5.44 -11.79 25.84
C HIS A 394 6.81 -11.13 25.96
N MET A 395 7.67 -11.60 26.86
CA MET A 395 9.08 -11.18 26.95
C MET A 395 9.91 -11.64 25.74
N MET A 396 9.58 -12.80 25.14
CA MET A 396 10.19 -13.21 23.88
C MET A 396 9.83 -12.25 22.73
N LEU A 397 8.56 -11.82 22.64
CA LEU A 397 8.14 -10.80 21.67
C LEU A 397 8.81 -9.45 21.92
N LEU A 398 8.90 -9.03 23.18
CA LEU A 398 9.54 -7.77 23.54
C LEU A 398 11.02 -7.78 23.12
N SER A 399 11.72 -8.88 23.34
CA SER A 399 13.11 -9.06 22.92
C SER A 399 13.28 -8.92 21.41
N LEU A 400 12.39 -9.55 20.63
CA LEU A 400 12.35 -9.39 19.17
C LEU A 400 12.13 -7.92 18.77
N PHE A 401 11.18 -7.24 19.38
CA PHE A 401 10.89 -5.85 19.03
C PHE A 401 12.03 -4.90 19.41
N ILE A 402 12.72 -5.12 20.53
CA ILE A 402 13.91 -4.35 20.90
C ILE A 402 14.99 -4.45 19.82
N GLN A 403 15.25 -5.67 19.31
CA GLN A 403 16.19 -5.88 18.21
C GLN A 403 15.75 -5.12 16.95
N LEU A 404 14.49 -5.26 16.54
CA LEU A 404 13.97 -4.56 15.35
C LEU A 404 14.03 -3.03 15.51
N ILE A 405 13.76 -2.50 16.72
CA ILE A 405 13.88 -1.07 17.05
C ILE A 405 15.32 -0.59 16.84
N GLU A 406 16.31 -1.35 17.30
CA GLU A 406 17.72 -1.02 17.12
C GLU A 406 18.09 -0.98 15.64
N GLU A 407 17.70 -1.99 14.86
CA GLU A 407 17.95 -2.06 13.42
C GLU A 407 17.39 -0.84 12.66
N ARG A 408 16.13 -0.45 12.93
CA ARG A 408 15.52 0.75 12.30
C ARG A 408 16.22 2.02 12.75
N SER A 409 16.58 2.12 14.04
CA SER A 409 17.24 3.31 14.58
C SER A 409 18.62 3.52 13.94
N VAL A 410 19.41 2.46 13.78
CA VAL A 410 20.72 2.50 13.11
C VAL A 410 20.58 2.90 11.64
N ALA A 411 19.59 2.34 10.93
CA ALA A 411 19.34 2.70 9.53
C ALA A 411 18.93 4.17 9.37
N ILE A 412 18.05 4.69 10.22
CA ILE A 412 17.65 6.11 10.22
C ILE A 412 18.85 7.02 10.49
N MET A 413 19.69 6.70 11.49
CA MET A 413 20.90 7.48 11.77
C MET A 413 21.87 7.49 10.58
N SER A 414 22.01 6.34 9.91
CA SER A 414 22.83 6.22 8.70
C SER A 414 22.27 7.09 7.56
N LEU A 415 20.95 7.11 7.38
CA LEU A 415 20.30 7.99 6.41
C LEU A 415 20.57 9.46 6.72
N ASP A 416 20.45 9.89 7.97
CA ASP A 416 20.66 11.30 8.35
C ASP A 416 22.06 11.80 7.98
N SER A 417 23.07 10.92 8.00
CA SER A 417 24.45 11.24 7.61
C SER A 417 24.68 11.38 6.09
N LEU A 418 23.77 10.89 5.24
CA LEU A 418 23.91 10.92 3.78
C LEU A 418 23.55 12.29 3.21
N SER A 419 24.47 12.93 2.49
CA SER A 419 24.17 14.11 1.68
C SER A 419 23.86 13.71 0.23
N LEU A 420 22.57 13.57 -0.10
CA LEU A 420 22.09 13.21 -1.44
C LEU A 420 21.38 14.40 -2.10
N CYS A 421 21.44 14.49 -3.44
CA CYS A 421 20.79 15.55 -4.22
C CYS A 421 19.85 14.98 -5.30
N GLY A 422 18.93 15.82 -5.79
CA GLY A 422 18.03 15.45 -6.87
C GLY A 422 17.06 14.31 -6.51
N ARG A 423 16.80 13.39 -7.44
CA ARG A 423 15.92 12.23 -7.19
C ARG A 423 16.34 11.38 -5.98
N PHE A 424 17.64 11.35 -5.67
CA PHE A 424 18.16 10.59 -4.54
C PHE A 424 17.75 11.21 -3.20
N SER A 425 17.56 12.53 -3.13
CA SER A 425 17.06 13.17 -1.90
C SER A 425 15.58 12.83 -1.65
N VAL A 426 14.77 12.70 -2.71
CA VAL A 426 13.36 12.27 -2.59
C VAL A 426 13.28 10.85 -2.07
N ARG A 427 14.04 9.92 -2.68
CA ARG A 427 14.06 8.51 -2.26
C ARG A 427 14.62 8.31 -0.85
N LYS A 428 15.60 9.13 -0.45
CA LYS A 428 16.08 9.20 0.94
C LYS A 428 14.97 9.62 1.90
N LEU A 429 14.20 10.67 1.58
CA LEU A 429 13.07 11.11 2.41
C LEU A 429 12.02 10.00 2.51
N MET A 430 11.74 9.29 1.42
CA MET A 430 10.83 8.15 1.43
C MET A 430 11.33 7.03 2.36
N ALA A 431 12.62 6.70 2.30
CA ALA A 431 13.23 5.73 3.20
C ALA A 431 13.12 6.17 4.68
N GLN A 432 13.32 7.45 4.97
CA GLN A 432 13.15 7.99 6.32
C GLN A 432 11.69 7.89 6.80
N ASP A 433 10.72 8.30 5.97
CA ASP A 433 9.30 8.26 6.34
C ASP A 433 8.81 6.82 6.59
N LEU A 434 9.25 5.85 5.77
CA LEU A 434 8.98 4.43 5.97
C LEU A 434 9.53 3.95 7.32
N LEU A 435 10.84 4.10 7.53
CA LEU A 435 11.51 3.55 8.72
C LEU A 435 11.06 4.24 10.01
N GLN A 436 10.75 5.55 9.96
CA GLN A 436 10.18 6.26 11.12
C GLN A 436 8.77 5.77 11.46
N GLY A 437 7.95 5.47 10.44
CA GLY A 437 6.65 4.83 10.61
C GLY A 437 6.78 3.46 11.29
N GLU A 438 7.67 2.62 10.77
CA GLU A 438 7.91 1.30 11.37
C GLU A 438 8.43 1.39 12.82
N LEU A 439 9.40 2.28 13.07
CA LEU A 439 9.99 2.50 14.39
C LEU A 439 8.94 2.97 15.40
N ARG A 440 8.02 3.87 15.01
CA ARG A 440 6.92 4.32 15.85
C ARG A 440 6.03 3.16 16.29
N ILE A 441 5.67 2.29 15.34
CA ILE A 441 4.83 1.12 15.61
C ILE A 441 5.54 0.16 16.57
N LEU A 442 6.79 -0.19 16.28
CA LEU A 442 7.58 -1.09 17.13
C LEU A 442 7.70 -0.55 18.56
N LYS A 443 7.99 0.74 18.73
CA LYS A 443 8.05 1.39 20.05
C LYS A 443 6.71 1.34 20.79
N SER A 444 5.60 1.64 20.10
CA SER A 444 4.26 1.57 20.70
C SER A 444 3.91 0.13 21.14
N ALA A 445 4.34 -0.86 20.35
CA ALA A 445 4.12 -2.26 20.62
C ALA A 445 4.97 -2.77 21.80
N SER A 446 6.24 -2.37 21.88
CA SER A 446 7.12 -2.67 23.01
C SER A 446 6.60 -2.06 24.32
N ALA A 447 6.19 -0.79 24.30
CA ALA A 447 5.61 -0.14 25.49
C ALA A 447 4.33 -0.84 25.97
N TRP A 448 3.49 -1.29 25.03
CA TRP A 448 2.31 -2.09 25.38
C TRP A 448 2.68 -3.43 26.01
N LEU A 449 3.70 -4.13 25.48
CA LEU A 449 4.19 -5.40 26.03
C LEU A 449 4.76 -5.24 27.45
N GLU A 450 5.57 -4.20 27.68
CA GLU A 450 6.12 -3.89 29.00
C GLU A 450 5.02 -3.68 30.03
N ASN A 451 4.04 -2.84 29.72
CA ASN A 451 2.90 -2.57 30.60
C ASN A 451 2.00 -3.79 30.79
N TYR A 452 1.82 -4.60 29.74
CA TYR A 452 1.07 -5.85 29.81
C TYR A 452 1.70 -6.82 30.81
N CYS A 453 2.99 -7.08 30.68
CA CYS A 453 3.71 -7.97 31.59
C CYS A 453 3.79 -7.41 33.02
N PHE A 454 4.01 -6.10 33.18
CA PHE A 454 4.03 -5.45 34.50
C PHE A 454 2.66 -5.54 35.20
N SER A 455 1.56 -5.54 34.45
CA SER A 455 0.21 -5.68 35.05
C SER A 455 -0.10 -7.08 35.59
N MET A 456 0.76 -8.07 35.30
CA MET A 456 0.61 -9.47 35.71
C MET A 456 1.57 -9.91 36.81
N THR A 457 2.58 -9.09 37.11
CA THR A 457 3.46 -9.21 38.28
C THR A 457 2.84 -8.50 39.47
#